data_AF-A0A5N0VH24-F1
#
_entry.id   AF-A0A5N0VH24-F1
#
_cell.length_a   1.000
_cell.length_b   1.000
_cell.length_c   1.000
_cell.angle_alpha   90.00
_cell.angle_beta   90.00
_cell.angle_gamma   90.00
#
_symmetry.space_group_name_H-M   'P 1'
#
loop_
_entity.id
_entity.type
_entity.pdbx_description
1 polymer ?
#
loop_
_entity_poly.entity_id
_entity_poly.type
_entity_poly.pdbx_seq_one_letter_code
_entity_poly.pdbx_strand_id
1 'polypeptide(L)'
;MTTTSASPLGPRLALAGLSAGALIAAGVASCTVTPAHADATVSTAYGISVSGSETLSPQPSVSSEGSVKTGGGSVSTKSGAVTASGITIRAGAGLSEATVASVRVGGTTVGPFTATCRDGVTTVKAARTSNGTMTVTPGSAGTGKATAATITVNTGSSQSAPSTTSSGRAREALTITVASVSCGSGGAPTEPPSATPTRPGHPTTPSRPGATNPARPSTPSGRGAHPSLPVAPSPQAKPGHLPVTG
;
A
#
# COMPACT_ATOMS: atom_id res chain seq x y z
N MET A 1 28.73 -51.43 24.90
CA MET A 1 27.30 -51.24 24.62
C MET A 1 27.19 -50.23 23.48
N THR A 2 26.86 -50.70 22.29
CA THR A 2 26.78 -49.95 21.03
C THR A 2 25.32 -49.70 20.71
N THR A 3 24.90 -48.43 20.64
CA THR A 3 23.54 -48.04 20.28
C THR A 3 23.54 -47.36 18.92
N THR A 4 23.07 -48.08 17.90
CA THR A 4 22.76 -47.56 16.57
C THR A 4 21.41 -46.85 16.63
N SER A 5 21.34 -45.58 16.25
CA SER A 5 20.08 -44.85 16.13
C SER A 5 19.91 -44.30 14.71
N ALA A 6 18.83 -44.74 14.06
CA ALA A 6 18.47 -44.43 12.67
C ALA A 6 17.75 -43.08 12.57
N SER A 7 18.02 -42.34 11.48
CA SER A 7 17.36 -41.05 11.17
C SER A 7 16.04 -41.25 10.43
N PRO A 8 14.95 -40.54 10.78
CA PRO A 8 13.75 -40.47 9.95
C PRO A 8 13.87 -39.37 8.89
N LEU A 9 13.72 -39.75 7.61
CA LEU A 9 13.43 -38.82 6.51
C LEU A 9 11.94 -38.44 6.55
N GLY A 10 11.64 -37.14 6.65
CA GLY A 10 10.28 -36.58 6.51
C GLY A 10 10.06 -35.91 5.14
N PRO A 11 8.82 -35.89 4.60
CA PRO A 11 8.56 -35.86 3.17
C PRO A 11 8.51 -34.46 2.55
N ARG A 12 8.96 -34.37 1.29
CA ARG A 12 8.70 -33.25 0.38
C ARG A 12 7.24 -33.35 -0.11
N LEU A 13 6.42 -32.34 0.18
CA LEU A 13 5.12 -32.19 -0.49
C LEU A 13 5.35 -31.73 -1.93
N ALA A 14 5.11 -32.65 -2.86
CA ALA A 14 4.88 -32.35 -4.26
C ALA A 14 3.41 -31.96 -4.45
N LEU A 15 3.13 -30.75 -4.92
CA LEU A 15 1.79 -30.37 -5.36
C LEU A 15 1.69 -30.64 -6.86
N ALA A 16 0.99 -31.73 -7.19
CA ALA A 16 0.60 -32.08 -8.55
C ALA A 16 -0.60 -31.23 -8.98
N GLY A 17 -0.50 -30.59 -10.14
CA GLY A 17 -1.61 -29.97 -10.85
C GLY A 17 -1.61 -30.46 -12.29
N LEU A 18 -2.38 -31.52 -12.54
CA LEU A 18 -2.65 -32.10 -13.85
C LEU A 18 -3.75 -31.28 -14.54
N SER A 19 -3.50 -30.82 -15.77
CA SER A 19 -4.56 -30.64 -16.76
C SER A 19 -3.99 -30.96 -18.14
N ALA A 20 -4.36 -32.15 -18.62
CA ALA A 20 -4.12 -32.62 -19.97
C ALA A 20 -5.11 -31.93 -20.93
N GLY A 21 -4.57 -31.33 -21.99
CA GLY A 21 -5.32 -30.89 -23.16
C GLY A 21 -4.49 -31.20 -24.39
N ALA A 22 -4.81 -32.30 -25.08
CA ALA A 22 -4.16 -32.72 -26.31
C ALA A 22 -4.72 -31.92 -27.49
N LEU A 23 -3.84 -31.35 -28.33
CA LEU A 23 -4.12 -31.00 -29.72
C LEU A 23 -2.85 -31.16 -30.56
N ILE A 24 -3.07 -31.44 -31.83
CA ILE A 24 -2.28 -32.29 -32.72
C ILE A 24 -1.41 -31.44 -33.67
N ALA A 25 -0.23 -32.00 -33.99
CA ALA A 25 0.61 -31.82 -35.20
C ALA A 25 1.05 -30.42 -35.69
N ALA A 26 2.38 -30.24 -35.64
CA ALA A 26 3.26 -29.76 -36.71
C ALA A 26 2.83 -28.51 -37.51
N GLY A 27 3.38 -27.37 -37.09
CA GLY A 27 3.49 -26.16 -37.91
C GLY A 27 4.52 -25.21 -37.31
N VAL A 28 5.67 -25.06 -37.99
CA VAL A 28 6.74 -24.12 -37.64
C VAL A 28 6.24 -22.67 -37.78
N ALA A 29 5.86 -22.07 -36.66
CA ALA A 29 5.77 -20.61 -36.52
C ALA A 29 6.20 -20.26 -35.10
N SER A 30 7.31 -19.54 -35.00
CA SER A 30 7.90 -19.02 -33.77
C SER A 30 6.97 -17.98 -33.14
N CYS A 31 5.87 -18.41 -32.53
CA CYS A 31 5.05 -17.57 -31.69
C CYS A 31 5.69 -17.53 -30.31
N THR A 32 6.54 -16.53 -30.08
CA THR A 32 6.89 -16.10 -28.73
C THR A 32 5.59 -15.68 -28.03
N VAL A 33 4.99 -16.61 -27.28
CA VAL A 33 3.86 -16.30 -26.41
C VAL A 33 4.42 -15.39 -25.32
N THR A 34 4.31 -14.08 -25.53
CA THR A 34 4.57 -13.10 -24.50
C THR A 34 3.58 -13.40 -23.40
N PRO A 35 4.01 -13.64 -22.14
CA PRO A 35 3.06 -13.85 -21.06
C PRO A 35 2.14 -12.63 -21.02
N ALA A 36 0.85 -12.86 -21.29
CA ALA A 36 -0.17 -11.84 -21.12
C ALA A 36 -0.16 -11.46 -19.63
N HIS A 37 0.47 -10.33 -19.32
CA HIS A 37 0.38 -9.74 -18.01
C HIS A 37 -1.11 -9.46 -17.77
N ALA A 38 -1.74 -10.27 -16.93
CA ALA A 38 -3.08 -9.98 -16.45
C ALA A 38 -3.02 -8.58 -15.83
N ASP A 39 -3.63 -7.62 -16.52
CA ASP A 39 -3.72 -6.25 -16.05
C ASP A 39 -4.36 -6.30 -14.67
N ALA A 40 -3.66 -5.80 -13.66
CA ALA A 40 -4.16 -5.86 -12.30
C ALA A 40 -5.33 -4.88 -12.18
N THR A 41 -6.53 -5.29 -12.59
CA THR A 41 -7.78 -4.54 -12.39
C THR A 41 -7.93 -4.13 -10.92
N VAL A 42 -7.36 -4.94 -10.01
CA VAL A 42 -7.31 -4.67 -8.59
C VAL A 42 -6.10 -3.80 -8.22
N SER A 43 -6.37 -2.59 -7.76
CA SER A 43 -5.39 -1.74 -7.08
C SER A 43 -5.25 -2.19 -5.63
N THR A 44 -4.02 -2.39 -5.16
CA THR A 44 -3.72 -2.76 -3.77
C THR A 44 -2.63 -1.89 -3.17
N ALA A 45 -2.74 -1.60 -1.87
CA ALA A 45 -1.71 -0.91 -1.10
C ALA A 45 -1.63 -1.49 0.31
N TYR A 46 -0.41 -1.62 0.85
CA TYR A 46 -0.20 -2.01 2.24
C TYR A 46 0.96 -1.27 2.89
N GLY A 47 0.84 -1.07 4.20
CA GLY A 47 1.76 -0.27 5.02
C GLY A 47 3.07 -0.97 5.34
N ILE A 48 3.01 -2.07 6.09
CA ILE A 48 4.19 -2.80 6.54
C ILE A 48 3.92 -4.31 6.57
N SER A 49 4.93 -5.12 6.28
CA SER A 49 4.96 -6.55 6.60
C SER A 49 6.31 -6.94 7.15
N VAL A 50 6.35 -7.92 8.05
CA VAL A 50 7.58 -8.40 8.70
C VAL A 50 7.69 -9.91 8.52
N SER A 51 8.90 -10.39 8.23
CA SER A 51 9.24 -11.82 8.16
C SER A 51 10.63 -12.08 8.79
N GLY A 52 10.90 -13.33 9.14
CA GLY A 52 12.14 -13.75 9.83
C GLY A 52 11.81 -14.33 11.20
N SER A 53 12.57 -13.92 12.22
CA SER A 53 12.37 -14.34 13.62
C SER A 53 11.02 -13.88 14.20
N GLU A 54 10.39 -12.88 13.58
CA GLU A 54 9.02 -12.46 13.82
C GLU A 54 8.26 -12.32 12.52
N THR A 55 6.94 -12.49 12.59
CA THR A 55 6.06 -12.33 11.43
C THR A 55 4.95 -11.33 11.73
N LEU A 56 4.70 -10.47 10.75
CA LEU A 56 3.58 -9.55 10.72
C LEU A 56 3.02 -9.56 9.30
N SER A 57 1.78 -10.01 9.16
CA SER A 57 1.08 -9.97 7.87
C SER A 57 0.96 -8.53 7.37
N PRO A 58 0.86 -8.31 6.04
CA PRO A 58 0.73 -6.98 5.46
C PRO A 58 -0.41 -6.16 6.07
N GLN A 59 -0.10 -5.12 6.84
CA GLN A 59 -1.07 -4.27 7.53
C GLN A 59 -0.60 -2.81 7.68
N PRO A 60 -1.53 -1.85 7.75
CA PRO A 60 -2.89 -1.94 7.20
C PRO A 60 -2.82 -2.27 5.70
N SER A 61 -3.90 -2.80 5.14
CA SER A 61 -4.01 -3.12 3.72
C SER A 61 -5.35 -2.66 3.16
N VAL A 62 -5.33 -2.20 1.90
CA VAL A 62 -6.54 -1.86 1.15
C VAL A 62 -6.45 -2.46 -0.25
N SER A 63 -7.58 -2.92 -0.75
CA SER A 63 -7.75 -3.39 -2.13
C SER A 63 -9.05 -2.84 -2.72
N SER A 64 -8.99 -2.41 -3.97
CA SER A 64 -10.15 -1.93 -4.70
C SER A 64 -10.01 -2.16 -6.19
N GLU A 65 -11.11 -2.58 -6.81
CA GLU A 65 -11.27 -2.74 -8.26
C GLU A 65 -11.92 -1.52 -8.91
N GLY A 66 -12.38 -0.57 -8.09
CA GLY A 66 -13.21 0.56 -8.53
C GLY A 66 -12.87 1.82 -7.75
N SER A 67 -13.81 2.33 -6.96
CA SER A 67 -13.61 3.57 -6.20
C SER A 67 -12.38 3.53 -5.28
N VAL A 68 -11.77 4.70 -5.07
CA VAL A 68 -10.61 4.84 -4.19
C VAL A 68 -11.04 4.55 -2.74
N LYS A 69 -10.41 3.55 -2.14
CA LYS A 69 -10.50 3.25 -0.71
C LYS A 69 -9.26 3.76 -0.01
N THR A 70 -9.42 4.21 1.24
CA THR A 70 -8.32 4.70 2.07
C THR A 70 -8.26 3.92 3.37
N GLY A 71 -7.06 3.72 3.88
CA GLY A 71 -6.80 3.14 5.19
C GLY A 71 -5.57 3.77 5.82
N GLY A 72 -5.31 3.46 7.09
CA GLY A 72 -4.15 4.00 7.77
C GLY A 72 -4.10 3.62 9.24
N GLY A 73 -3.10 4.16 9.93
CA GLY A 73 -2.90 3.98 11.36
C GLY A 73 -1.44 3.70 11.73
N SER A 74 -1.27 2.87 12.75
CA SER A 74 0.02 2.42 13.25
C SER A 74 -0.06 0.92 13.51
N VAL A 75 1.06 0.23 13.31
CA VAL A 75 1.14 -1.23 13.51
C VAL A 75 2.41 -1.55 14.28
N SER A 76 2.34 -2.52 15.16
CA SER A 76 3.48 -3.04 15.90
C SER A 76 3.51 -4.55 15.82
N THR A 77 4.70 -5.15 15.77
CA THR A 77 4.84 -6.59 16.02
C THR A 77 4.46 -6.91 17.47
N LYS A 78 4.17 -8.18 17.75
CA LYS A 78 3.75 -8.66 19.07
C LYS A 78 4.76 -8.35 20.18
N SER A 79 6.05 -8.33 19.85
CA SER A 79 7.12 -8.00 20.80
C SER A 79 7.35 -6.49 20.98
N GLY A 80 6.83 -5.66 20.08
CA GLY A 80 7.19 -4.24 20.01
C GLY A 80 8.57 -3.95 19.39
N ALA A 81 9.26 -4.96 18.87
CA ALA A 81 10.59 -4.78 18.25
C ALA A 81 10.53 -3.95 16.96
N VAL A 82 9.41 -4.05 16.23
CA VAL A 82 9.13 -3.25 15.03
C VAL A 82 7.83 -2.49 15.23
N THR A 83 7.86 -1.17 15.05
CA THR A 83 6.68 -0.31 15.09
C THR A 83 6.67 0.62 13.89
N ALA A 84 5.58 0.63 13.12
CA ALA A 84 5.34 1.57 12.04
C ALA A 84 4.27 2.58 12.45
N SER A 85 4.46 3.85 12.11
CA SER A 85 3.58 4.95 12.49
C SER A 85 3.32 5.90 11.33
N GLY A 86 2.17 6.57 11.39
CA GLY A 86 1.75 7.51 10.34
C GLY A 86 1.54 6.80 9.00
N ILE A 87 0.95 5.61 9.02
CA ILE A 87 0.67 4.86 7.81
C ILE A 87 -0.58 5.46 7.16
N THR A 88 -0.48 5.84 5.89
CA THR A 88 -1.63 6.21 5.07
C THR A 88 -1.56 5.46 3.75
N ILE A 89 -2.60 4.71 3.42
CA ILE A 89 -2.70 3.91 2.21
C ILE A 89 -3.98 4.22 1.44
N ARG A 90 -3.91 4.16 0.11
CA ARG A 90 -5.05 4.36 -0.79
C ARG A 90 -4.96 3.39 -1.96
N ALA A 91 -6.09 2.86 -2.41
CA ALA A 91 -6.14 2.02 -3.61
C ALA A 91 -7.50 2.11 -4.31
N GLY A 92 -7.49 2.19 -5.64
CA GLY A 92 -8.67 2.16 -6.51
C GLY A 92 -8.45 2.94 -7.81
N ALA A 93 -9.24 2.63 -8.84
CA ALA A 93 -9.29 3.33 -10.12
C ALA A 93 -7.91 3.51 -10.79
N GLY A 94 -7.08 2.46 -10.79
CA GLY A 94 -5.73 2.51 -11.36
C GLY A 94 -4.71 3.26 -10.51
N LEU A 95 -5.08 3.70 -9.30
CA LEU A 95 -4.22 4.40 -8.36
C LEU A 95 -4.01 3.56 -7.10
N SER A 96 -2.76 3.45 -6.67
CA SER A 96 -2.38 2.92 -5.36
C SER A 96 -1.29 3.80 -4.75
N GLU A 97 -1.44 4.17 -3.49
CA GLU A 97 -0.49 4.97 -2.75
C GLU A 97 -0.29 4.37 -1.37
N ALA A 98 0.96 4.26 -0.93
CA ALA A 98 1.32 3.87 0.41
C ALA A 98 2.38 4.81 0.95
N THR A 99 2.11 5.39 2.12
CA THR A 99 3.03 6.26 2.86
C THR A 99 3.18 5.74 4.26
N VAL A 100 4.41 5.76 4.77
CA VAL A 100 4.73 5.42 6.16
C VAL A 100 5.66 6.50 6.68
N ALA A 101 5.20 7.25 7.68
CA ALA A 101 5.96 8.37 8.23
C ALA A 101 7.27 7.91 8.89
N SER A 102 7.21 6.81 9.64
CA SER A 102 8.40 6.25 10.30
C SER A 102 8.24 4.78 10.65
N VAL A 103 9.35 4.05 10.62
CA VAL A 103 9.48 2.68 11.14
C VAL A 103 10.59 2.66 12.18
N ARG A 104 10.26 2.20 13.39
CA ARG A 104 11.20 1.98 14.49
C ARG A 104 11.56 0.51 14.56
N VAL A 105 12.86 0.20 14.58
CA VAL A 105 13.40 -1.16 14.69
C VAL A 105 14.55 -1.16 15.70
N GLY A 106 14.40 -1.94 16.77
CA GLY A 106 15.46 -2.09 17.78
C GLY A 106 15.96 -0.76 18.38
N GLY A 107 15.07 0.23 18.51
CA GLY A 107 15.40 1.57 19.01
C GLY A 107 15.78 2.59 17.94
N THR A 108 16.10 2.17 16.71
CA THR A 108 16.43 3.07 15.59
C THR A 108 15.17 3.41 14.80
N THR A 109 14.96 4.69 14.51
CA THR A 109 13.83 5.14 13.66
C THR A 109 14.32 5.54 12.28
N VAL A 110 13.64 5.05 11.24
CA VAL A 110 13.92 5.35 9.83
C VAL A 110 12.64 5.78 9.11
N GLY A 111 12.76 6.57 8.05
CA GLY A 111 11.64 7.10 7.27
C GLY A 111 11.86 8.57 6.89
N PRO A 112 10.95 9.18 6.13
CA PRO A 112 9.68 8.62 5.63
C PRO A 112 9.84 7.70 4.42
N PHE A 113 8.81 6.91 4.15
CA PHE A 113 8.70 5.99 3.01
C PHE A 113 7.46 6.30 2.19
N THR A 114 7.58 6.26 0.87
CA THR A 114 6.46 6.47 -0.05
C THR A 114 6.60 5.57 -1.26
N ALA A 115 5.51 4.89 -1.63
CA ALA A 115 5.36 4.24 -2.92
C ALA A 115 4.03 4.67 -3.53
N THR A 116 4.06 5.00 -4.82
CA THR A 116 2.87 5.32 -5.60
C THR A 116 2.83 4.45 -6.83
N CYS A 117 1.64 4.10 -7.28
CA CYS A 117 1.35 3.45 -8.54
C CYS A 117 0.18 4.20 -9.16
N ARG A 118 0.33 4.64 -10.40
CA ARG A 118 -0.71 5.33 -11.13
C ARG A 118 -0.67 4.86 -12.57
N ASP A 119 -1.77 4.30 -13.05
CA ASP A 119 -1.91 3.84 -14.43
C ASP A 119 -0.76 2.91 -14.84
N GLY A 120 -0.43 1.97 -13.93
CA GLY A 120 0.66 1.00 -14.11
C GLY A 120 2.08 1.56 -13.92
N VAL A 121 2.26 2.87 -13.72
CA VAL A 121 3.56 3.49 -13.49
C VAL A 121 3.80 3.69 -12.00
N THR A 122 4.90 3.14 -11.49
CA THR A 122 5.23 3.25 -10.07
C THR A 122 6.34 4.25 -9.80
N THR A 123 6.26 4.93 -8.65
CA THR A 123 7.34 5.75 -8.11
C THR A 123 7.59 5.38 -6.65
N VAL A 124 8.84 5.51 -6.20
CA VAL A 124 9.24 5.18 -4.83
C VAL A 124 10.13 6.28 -4.27
N LYS A 125 10.01 6.54 -2.97
CA LYS A 125 10.88 7.43 -2.21
C LYS A 125 11.21 6.77 -0.88
N ALA A 126 12.50 6.57 -0.66
CA ALA A 126 13.06 6.09 0.60
C ALA A 126 14.53 6.50 0.71
N ALA A 127 14.98 6.83 1.91
CA ALA A 127 16.38 7.07 2.18
C ALA A 127 17.13 5.73 2.30
N ARG A 128 18.27 5.59 1.61
CA ARG A 128 19.21 4.51 1.89
C ARG A 128 19.93 4.81 3.19
N THR A 129 19.85 3.89 4.15
CA THR A 129 20.50 4.04 5.46
C THR A 129 21.11 2.70 5.85
N SER A 130 22.26 2.69 6.50
CA SER A 130 22.82 1.49 7.11
C SER A 130 23.42 1.86 8.46
N ASN A 131 23.12 1.08 9.48
CA ASN A 131 23.63 1.26 10.84
C ASN A 131 23.88 -0.11 11.47
N GLY A 132 25.16 -0.51 11.47
CA GLY A 132 25.62 -1.77 12.09
C GLY A 132 24.86 -2.99 11.55
N THR A 133 23.93 -3.50 12.36
CA THR A 133 23.12 -4.68 12.05
C THR A 133 21.90 -4.40 11.18
N MET A 134 21.53 -3.13 10.97
CA MET A 134 20.34 -2.72 10.21
C MET A 134 20.73 -2.08 8.88
N THR A 135 20.07 -2.47 7.80
CA THR A 135 20.22 -1.86 6.47
C THR A 135 18.85 -1.57 5.87
N VAL A 136 18.65 -0.35 5.40
CA VAL A 136 17.47 0.13 4.67
C VAL A 136 17.85 0.24 3.20
N THR A 137 17.25 -0.63 2.39
CA THR A 137 17.42 -0.65 0.94
C THR A 137 16.18 -0.04 0.28
N PRO A 138 16.30 1.12 -0.39
CA PRO A 138 15.20 1.64 -1.20
C PRO A 138 14.80 0.63 -2.26
N GLY A 139 13.50 0.49 -2.50
CA GLY A 139 13.02 -0.28 -3.63
C GLY A 139 13.24 0.46 -4.94
N SER A 140 12.75 -0.13 -6.02
CA SER A 140 12.86 0.41 -7.37
C SER A 140 11.48 0.79 -7.91
N ALA A 141 11.44 1.86 -8.68
CA ALA A 141 10.32 2.16 -9.56
C ALA A 141 10.32 1.18 -10.75
N GLY A 142 9.13 0.91 -11.28
CA GLY A 142 8.88 -0.04 -12.35
C GLY A 142 7.42 -0.05 -12.79
N THR A 143 6.97 -1.18 -13.32
CA THR A 143 5.60 -1.34 -13.82
C THR A 143 4.73 -2.16 -12.87
N GLY A 144 3.54 -1.63 -12.57
CA GLY A 144 2.42 -2.31 -11.91
C GLY A 144 2.58 -2.71 -10.44
N LYS A 145 3.82 -2.78 -9.92
CA LYS A 145 4.13 -3.11 -8.51
C LYS A 145 5.39 -2.40 -8.03
N ALA A 146 5.35 -1.89 -6.80
CA ALA A 146 6.51 -1.30 -6.16
C ALA A 146 6.46 -1.43 -4.64
N THR A 147 7.64 -1.37 -4.03
CA THR A 147 7.86 -1.31 -2.58
C THR A 147 8.78 -0.14 -2.32
N ALA A 148 8.48 0.72 -1.34
CA ALA A 148 9.31 1.88 -1.07
C ALA A 148 10.68 1.49 -0.50
N ALA A 149 10.72 0.55 0.45
CA ALA A 149 11.96 0.07 1.04
C ALA A 149 11.83 -1.34 1.63
N THR A 150 12.97 -2.01 1.69
CA THR A 150 13.19 -3.23 2.48
C THR A 150 14.21 -2.92 3.56
N ILE A 151 13.84 -3.14 4.81
CA ILE A 151 14.74 -3.04 5.96
C ILE A 151 15.15 -4.46 6.35
N THR A 152 16.45 -4.71 6.37
CA THR A 152 17.02 -5.98 6.82
C THR A 152 17.76 -5.73 8.13
N VAL A 153 17.43 -6.50 9.16
CA VAL A 153 18.17 -6.53 10.43
C VAL A 153 18.83 -7.89 10.60
N ASN A 154 20.15 -7.86 10.60
CA ASN A 154 20.97 -9.01 10.91
C ASN A 154 21.04 -9.15 12.43
N THR A 155 20.23 -10.03 13.02
CA THR A 155 20.43 -10.40 14.42
C THR A 155 21.68 -11.28 14.47
N GLY A 156 22.82 -10.65 14.73
CA GLY A 156 24.07 -11.35 14.93
C GLY A 156 23.98 -12.18 16.20
N SER A 157 23.39 -13.38 16.14
CA SER A 157 23.63 -14.39 17.15
C SER A 157 25.05 -14.92 16.93
N SER A 158 26.03 -14.14 17.37
CA SER A 158 27.34 -14.65 17.79
C SER A 158 27.12 -15.41 19.10
N GLN A 159 26.33 -16.48 19.04
CA GLN A 159 26.44 -17.55 20.01
C GLN A 159 27.19 -18.63 19.26
N SER A 160 28.50 -18.62 19.46
CA SER A 160 29.42 -19.69 19.13
C SER A 160 29.00 -20.95 19.90
N ALA A 161 27.85 -21.53 19.55
CA ALA A 161 27.67 -22.95 19.74
C ALA A 161 28.58 -23.60 18.68
N PRO A 162 29.55 -24.45 19.06
CA PRO A 162 30.36 -25.16 18.09
C PRO A 162 29.45 -26.12 17.31
N SER A 163 28.88 -25.65 16.19
CA SER A 163 28.12 -26.49 15.29
C SER A 163 29.10 -27.27 14.43
N THR A 164 29.41 -28.48 14.86
CA THR A 164 30.21 -29.49 14.14
C THR A 164 29.48 -30.10 12.93
N THR A 165 28.43 -29.45 12.42
CA THR A 165 27.68 -29.90 11.25
C THR A 165 27.64 -28.80 10.20
N SER A 166 28.32 -29.05 9.09
CA SER A 166 28.48 -28.16 7.92
C SER A 166 27.20 -27.99 7.08
N SER A 167 26.02 -27.92 7.71
CA SER A 167 24.81 -27.48 7.02
C SER A 167 24.63 -25.99 7.29
N GLY A 168 24.87 -25.16 6.27
CA GLY A 168 24.82 -23.70 6.34
C GLY A 168 23.48 -23.16 6.87
N ARG A 169 23.37 -23.01 8.19
CA ARG A 169 22.27 -22.30 8.83
C ARG A 169 22.34 -20.84 8.43
N ALA A 170 21.42 -20.44 7.55
CA ALA A 170 21.20 -19.05 7.21
C ALA A 170 21.01 -18.24 8.50
N ARG A 171 21.76 -17.13 8.64
CA ARG A 171 21.53 -16.16 9.69
C ARG A 171 20.06 -15.74 9.64
N GLU A 172 19.36 -15.84 10.75
CA GLU A 172 17.95 -15.46 10.82
C GLU A 172 17.88 -13.93 10.70
N ALA A 173 17.56 -13.43 9.52
CA ALA A 173 17.47 -12.01 9.25
C ALA A 173 16.01 -11.57 9.36
N LEU A 174 15.76 -10.55 10.18
CA LEU A 174 14.46 -9.90 10.22
C LEU A 174 14.34 -9.02 8.99
N THR A 175 13.34 -9.28 8.16
CA THR A 175 13.07 -8.54 6.92
C THR A 175 11.75 -7.80 7.06
N ILE A 176 11.77 -6.49 6.83
CA ILE A 176 10.63 -5.61 6.95
C ILE A 176 10.41 -4.94 5.60
N THR A 177 9.26 -5.21 5.00
CA THR A 177 8.83 -4.58 3.74
C THR A 177 7.94 -3.39 4.07
N VAL A 178 8.24 -2.22 3.52
CA VAL A 178 7.56 -0.96 3.87
C VAL A 178 6.99 -0.28 2.64
N ALA A 179 5.74 0.17 2.77
CA ALA A 179 4.95 0.91 1.79
C ALA A 179 4.98 0.24 0.40
N SER A 180 4.10 -0.72 0.19
CA SER A 180 4.00 -1.45 -1.05
C SER A 180 2.68 -1.20 -1.75
N VAL A 181 2.73 -1.15 -3.08
CA VAL A 181 1.61 -0.82 -3.95
C VAL A 181 1.59 -1.72 -5.17
N SER A 182 0.39 -1.97 -5.68
CA SER A 182 0.16 -2.54 -7.00
C SER A 182 -1.02 -1.85 -7.66
N CYS A 183 -0.93 -1.56 -8.95
CA CYS A 183 -2.05 -1.07 -9.75
C CYS A 183 -1.91 -1.62 -11.18
N GLY A 184 -3.04 -1.85 -11.85
CA GLY A 184 -3.07 -2.16 -13.28
C GLY A 184 -2.74 -0.93 -14.12
N SER A 185 -2.53 -1.13 -15.42
CA SER A 185 -2.33 -0.03 -16.35
C SER A 185 -3.58 0.83 -16.55
N GLY A 186 -4.71 0.37 -16.00
CA GLY A 186 -6.02 0.95 -16.25
C GLY A 186 -6.41 0.57 -17.67
N GLY A 187 -7.35 -0.38 -17.81
CA GLY A 187 -8.02 -0.52 -19.10
C GLY A 187 -8.58 0.84 -19.51
N ALA A 188 -8.52 1.17 -20.80
CA ALA A 188 -9.19 2.36 -21.33
C ALA A 188 -10.62 2.43 -20.74
N PRO A 189 -11.14 3.60 -20.37
CA PRO A 189 -12.48 3.72 -19.83
C PRO A 189 -13.43 2.95 -20.75
N THR A 190 -14.06 1.89 -20.25
CA THR A 190 -15.11 1.23 -21.01
C THR A 190 -16.18 2.27 -21.18
N GLU A 191 -16.28 2.83 -22.39
CA GLU A 191 -17.25 3.85 -22.71
C GLU A 191 -18.62 3.30 -22.28
N PRO A 192 -19.38 4.02 -21.44
CA PRO A 192 -20.71 3.55 -21.05
C PRO A 192 -21.52 3.36 -22.34
N PRO A 193 -22.37 2.32 -22.44
CA PRO A 193 -23.20 2.13 -23.63
C PRO A 193 -23.91 3.44 -23.92
N SER A 194 -23.67 3.98 -25.11
CA SER A 194 -24.22 5.26 -25.55
C SER A 194 -25.73 5.22 -25.35
N ALA A 195 -26.20 5.88 -24.29
CA ALA A 195 -27.61 6.04 -24.04
C ALA A 195 -28.12 6.91 -25.19
N THR A 196 -28.92 6.30 -26.07
CA THR A 196 -29.57 7.01 -27.16
C THR A 196 -30.28 8.23 -26.56
N PRO A 197 -30.02 9.46 -27.05
CA PRO A 197 -30.55 10.67 -26.44
C PRO A 197 -32.07 10.60 -26.47
N THR A 198 -32.69 10.42 -25.31
CA THR A 198 -34.12 10.62 -25.17
C THR A 198 -34.34 12.13 -25.25
N ARG A 199 -35.10 12.53 -26.27
CA ARG A 199 -35.52 13.88 -26.63
C ARG A 199 -35.63 14.82 -25.40
N PRO A 200 -34.98 15.99 -25.39
CA PRO A 200 -35.10 16.96 -24.31
C PRO A 200 -36.56 17.33 -24.06
N GLY A 201 -37.01 17.14 -22.83
CA GLY A 201 -38.26 17.73 -22.33
C GLY A 201 -38.17 19.25 -22.31
N HIS A 202 -39.31 19.89 -22.58
CA HIS A 202 -39.46 21.35 -22.64
C HIS A 202 -38.93 22.03 -21.35
N PRO A 203 -38.13 23.10 -21.46
CA PRO A 203 -37.75 23.88 -20.28
C PRO A 203 -38.96 24.66 -19.75
N THR A 204 -39.34 24.39 -18.50
CA THR A 204 -40.14 25.32 -17.70
C THR A 204 -39.25 26.47 -17.21
N THR A 205 -39.75 27.68 -17.34
CA THR A 205 -39.07 28.94 -17.01
C THR A 205 -38.74 29.03 -15.50
N PRO A 206 -37.48 29.35 -15.13
CA PRO A 206 -37.14 29.64 -13.74
C PRO A 206 -37.67 31.03 -13.33
N SER A 207 -38.42 31.07 -12.23
CA SER A 207 -38.81 32.32 -11.56
C SER A 207 -37.59 33.08 -11.05
N ARG A 208 -37.54 34.37 -11.39
CA ARG A 208 -36.52 35.38 -11.09
C ARG A 208 -36.25 35.52 -9.57
N PRO A 209 -35.03 35.23 -9.08
CA PRO A 209 -34.61 35.65 -7.74
C PRO A 209 -34.34 37.15 -7.71
N GLY A 210 -34.88 37.83 -6.69
CA GLY A 210 -34.74 39.26 -6.47
C GLY A 210 -33.30 39.71 -6.26
N ALA A 211 -32.98 40.88 -6.81
CA ALA A 211 -31.70 41.56 -6.63
C ALA A 211 -31.56 42.08 -5.19
N THR A 212 -30.51 41.68 -4.50
CA THR A 212 -29.94 42.46 -3.40
C THR A 212 -28.42 42.57 -3.62
N ASN A 213 -27.96 43.80 -3.72
CA ASN A 213 -26.56 44.24 -3.78
C ASN A 213 -26.44 45.37 -2.73
N PRO A 214 -25.26 45.81 -2.30
CA PRO A 214 -24.10 45.06 -1.81
C PRO A 214 -23.61 45.65 -0.46
N ALA A 215 -23.04 44.84 0.45
CA ALA A 215 -22.40 45.37 1.65
C ALA A 215 -20.90 45.61 1.44
N ARG A 216 -20.51 46.86 1.70
CA ARG A 216 -19.24 47.55 1.52
C ARG A 216 -18.05 46.93 2.31
N PRO A 217 -16.82 46.88 1.75
CA PRO A 217 -15.62 46.55 2.52
C PRO A 217 -15.13 47.78 3.30
N SER A 218 -14.93 47.62 4.61
CA SER A 218 -14.28 48.62 5.48
C SER A 218 -12.80 48.30 5.64
N THR A 219 -11.94 49.28 5.37
CA THR A 219 -10.48 49.26 5.57
C THR A 219 -10.08 49.45 7.05
N PRO A 220 -8.82 49.10 7.42
CA PRO A 220 -8.42 48.79 8.78
C PRO A 220 -7.88 50.01 9.54
N SER A 221 -8.12 50.05 10.85
CA SER A 221 -7.41 50.93 11.78
C SER A 221 -7.26 50.24 13.15
N GLY A 222 -6.07 50.34 13.74
CA GLY A 222 -5.86 50.12 15.18
C GLY A 222 -4.84 49.06 15.56
N ARG A 223 -3.66 49.52 16.00
CA ARG A 223 -2.68 48.79 16.82
C ARG A 223 -3.28 48.41 18.17
N GLY A 224 -2.91 47.23 18.68
CA GLY A 224 -2.81 46.96 20.12
C GLY A 224 -3.58 45.73 20.60
N ALA A 225 -2.86 44.86 21.32
CA ALA A 225 -3.31 43.69 22.07
C ALA A 225 -3.60 42.40 21.27
N HIS A 226 -2.93 41.31 21.68
CA HIS A 226 -3.13 39.95 21.19
C HIS A 226 -4.59 39.51 21.34
N PRO A 227 -5.30 39.19 20.24
CA PRO A 227 -6.62 38.60 20.33
C PRO A 227 -6.49 37.07 20.39
N SER A 228 -7.07 36.47 21.43
CA SER A 228 -7.49 35.08 21.41
C SER A 228 -8.26 34.82 20.10
N LEU A 229 -7.85 33.79 19.36
CA LEU A 229 -8.55 33.38 18.14
C LEU A 229 -10.03 33.15 18.49
N PRO A 230 -10.98 33.74 17.74
CA PRO A 230 -12.40 33.49 17.97
C PRO A 230 -12.68 32.00 17.79
N VAL A 231 -13.35 31.40 18.78
CA VAL A 231 -13.87 30.04 18.69
C VAL A 231 -14.76 29.96 17.44
N ALA A 232 -14.47 29.02 16.55
CA ALA A 232 -15.27 28.82 15.36
C ALA A 232 -16.73 28.52 15.75
N PRO A 233 -17.73 29.15 15.12
CA PRO A 233 -19.12 28.88 15.41
C PRO A 233 -19.45 27.41 15.13
N SER A 234 -20.20 26.78 16.04
CA SER A 234 -20.66 25.41 15.85
C SER A 234 -21.48 25.28 14.56
N PRO A 235 -21.31 24.19 13.78
CA PRO A 235 -22.10 23.97 12.57
C PRO A 235 -23.59 23.99 12.91
N GLN A 236 -24.35 24.88 12.27
CA GLN A 236 -25.81 24.85 12.36
C GLN A 236 -26.35 23.77 11.44
N ALA A 237 -27.19 22.89 11.97
CA ALA A 237 -27.89 21.89 11.18
C ALA A 237 -28.80 22.58 10.16
N LYS A 238 -28.65 22.22 8.88
CA LYS A 238 -29.56 22.66 7.83
C LYS A 238 -30.79 21.74 7.80
N PRO A 239 -32.02 22.29 7.66
CA PRO A 239 -33.21 21.47 7.45
C PRO A 239 -33.01 20.51 6.27
N GLY A 240 -33.34 19.23 6.45
CA GLY A 240 -33.23 18.19 5.42
C GLY A 240 -31.92 17.37 5.44
N HIS A 241 -31.00 17.64 6.36
CA HIS A 241 -29.80 16.82 6.55
C HIS A 241 -29.91 15.98 7.84
N LEU A 242 -29.71 14.67 7.72
CA LEU A 242 -29.66 13.78 8.88
C LEU A 242 -28.38 14.06 9.70
N PRO A 243 -28.47 14.06 11.05
CA PRO A 243 -27.30 14.22 11.89
C PRO A 243 -26.34 13.04 11.69
N VAL A 244 -25.05 13.34 11.51
CA VAL A 244 -23.99 12.32 11.49
C VAL A 244 -23.65 12.01 12.94
N THR A 245 -24.21 10.93 13.47
CA THR A 245 -23.74 10.36 14.74
C THR A 245 -22.42 9.65 14.47
N GLY A 246 -21.34 10.16 15.07
CA GLY A 246 -20.05 9.48 15.16
C GLY A 246 -20.06 8.41 16.24
#